data_AF-A0AAD6SYQ5-F1
#
_entry.id   AF-A0AAD6SYQ5-F1
#
_cell.length_a   1.000
_cell.length_b   1.000
_cell.length_c   1.000
_cell.angle_alpha   90.00
_cell.angle_beta   90.00
_cell.angle_gamma   90.00
#
_symmetry.space_group_name_H-M   'P 1'
#
loop_
_entity.id
_entity.type
_entity.pdbx_description
1 polymer ?
#
loop_
_entity_poly.entity_id
_entity_poly.type
_entity_poly.pdbx_seq_one_letter_code
_entity_poly.pdbx_strand_id
1 'polypeptide(L)'
;MGLQAGLGCPLAPHQARFNSTKHHRRNKFDSRNPSHIYVWHRAENIRRRPIPLLAADIYLGKYHGLAPDEYMLARKVPVRSTGRRALHALAFGSLGCSVGFGLATSWGRAWAPSHTRECIAHFDLPRPLFDLQEARVVTVTAHAPAASAVYAASTLVAEKMEEAEPPLLNGPPTAAFKDNLRPEVQYITTWPGSGWTNDVLLYMNLLYLGLITERVPVIPYFTPTHVGGSAPTLAFGEVFDIPRLQKDIGTRILEWHQVKDPQSESVDAMGCWSVWKAVQSFNTESHFTSATDRLKLDVSYTTAPRWIKMDRENDGDPHSTFWALASLAFPETRAANLQSPSLSPIHAAALPPDEQMLCYDYLYYVGANNGYEWESDYGPAWRFVGQHMHWTPKIMQIAEQYIRDALVVAPYEPTPPYIAVHVRHGDFGGWCDLPLKECFAPLSAIAKRVDEVQEELWTTRHIVVDRVVVTSDEQDPAWWEGVFELGWVRPDHSRTRELHGEWYPILIDAAIQSGGLGFVGTDRSTVSVMARKRVAAWNGGAVRTVLWGSPGADDH
;
A
#
# COMPACT_ATOMS: atom_id res chain seq x y z
N MET A 1 39.29 -75.76 -8.08
CA MET A 1 38.79 -77.15 -7.92
C MET A 1 37.31 -77.08 -7.56
N GLY A 2 36.44 -77.68 -8.38
CA GLY A 2 34.96 -77.86 -8.25
C GLY A 2 34.11 -76.60 -8.47
N LEU A 3 33.26 -76.40 -9.49
CA LEU A 3 32.54 -77.22 -10.49
C LEU A 3 31.50 -78.23 -9.96
N GLN A 4 30.21 -77.86 -10.08
CA GLN A 4 29.02 -78.63 -10.54
C GLN A 4 27.76 -77.75 -10.34
N ALA A 5 26.98 -77.32 -11.35
CA ALA A 5 26.06 -78.04 -12.27
C ALA A 5 24.91 -78.77 -11.51
N GLY A 6 23.61 -78.69 -11.85
CA GLY A 6 22.86 -78.15 -12.98
C GLY A 6 21.34 -78.14 -12.68
N LEU A 7 20.54 -77.45 -13.51
CA LEU A 7 19.53 -78.00 -14.45
C LEU A 7 18.07 -78.10 -13.92
N GLY A 8 17.12 -77.52 -14.68
CA GLY A 8 15.72 -77.99 -14.73
C GLY A 8 14.60 -76.93 -14.77
N CYS A 9 14.24 -76.45 -15.97
CA CYS A 9 12.90 -75.91 -16.32
C CYS A 9 11.91 -77.07 -16.59
N PRO A 10 10.62 -76.85 -16.94
CA PRO A 10 9.58 -75.87 -16.54
C PRO A 10 8.25 -76.59 -16.15
N LEU A 11 7.16 -75.85 -15.86
CA LEU A 11 5.75 -76.15 -16.26
C LEU A 11 4.74 -75.22 -15.54
N ALA A 12 3.91 -74.51 -16.32
CA ALA A 12 2.59 -73.97 -15.93
C ALA A 12 1.50 -75.05 -16.23
N PRO A 13 0.16 -74.89 -16.05
CA PRO A 13 -0.65 -73.70 -15.70
C PRO A 13 -1.90 -73.96 -14.78
N HIS A 14 -2.83 -72.98 -14.75
CA HIS A 14 -4.23 -72.95 -14.25
C HIS A 14 -4.47 -72.59 -12.77
N GLN A 15 -4.88 -71.34 -12.48
CA GLN A 15 -6.24 -70.74 -12.57
C GLN A 15 -7.11 -71.02 -11.34
N ALA A 16 -7.33 -69.97 -10.54
CA ALA A 16 -8.62 -69.71 -9.91
C ALA A 16 -8.83 -68.20 -9.83
N ARG A 17 -9.92 -67.77 -10.47
CA ARG A 17 -10.46 -66.40 -10.48
C ARG A 17 -11.04 -66.07 -9.11
N PHE A 18 -10.86 -64.84 -8.64
CA PHE A 18 -11.93 -64.14 -7.92
C PHE A 18 -11.95 -62.66 -8.30
N ASN A 19 -13.16 -62.20 -8.61
CA ASN A 19 -13.51 -60.90 -9.15
C ASN A 19 -13.30 -59.77 -8.12
N SER A 20 -12.60 -58.70 -8.52
CA SER A 20 -12.74 -57.40 -7.89
C SER A 20 -13.77 -56.57 -8.67
N THR A 21 -14.94 -56.36 -8.08
CA THR A 21 -15.94 -55.41 -8.57
C THR A 21 -15.56 -54.00 -8.17
N LYS A 22 -15.46 -53.16 -9.21
CA LYS A 22 -15.25 -51.72 -9.22
C LYS A 22 -16.21 -50.96 -8.30
N HIS A 23 -15.67 -50.13 -7.42
CA HIS A 23 -16.29 -48.86 -7.00
C HIS A 23 -15.21 -47.77 -6.95
N HIS A 24 -14.82 -47.29 -8.14
CA HIS A 24 -14.15 -46.00 -8.28
C HIS A 24 -15.19 -44.89 -8.11
N ARG A 25 -15.23 -44.26 -6.93
CA ARG A 25 -15.74 -42.88 -6.82
C ARG A 25 -14.71 -41.96 -7.47
N ARG A 26 -14.91 -41.70 -8.76
CA ARG A 26 -14.34 -40.54 -9.44
C ARG A 26 -14.95 -39.28 -8.83
N ASN A 27 -14.22 -38.59 -7.96
CA ASN A 27 -14.47 -37.18 -7.73
C ASN A 27 -13.99 -36.44 -8.99
N LYS A 28 -14.93 -36.18 -9.91
CA LYS A 28 -14.77 -35.13 -10.90
C LYS A 28 -14.68 -33.81 -10.13
N PHE A 29 -13.48 -33.26 -10.02
CA PHE A 29 -13.33 -31.82 -9.86
C PHE A 29 -13.73 -31.20 -11.21
N ASP A 30 -14.96 -30.70 -11.28
CA ASP A 30 -15.43 -29.85 -12.37
C ASP A 30 -14.72 -28.50 -12.20
N SER A 31 -13.81 -28.18 -13.12
CA SER A 31 -13.08 -26.92 -13.18
C SER A 31 -13.98 -25.80 -13.74
N ARG A 32 -15.12 -25.58 -13.09
CA ARG A 32 -15.93 -24.38 -13.27
C ARG A 32 -15.70 -23.47 -12.08
N ASN A 33 -14.93 -22.44 -12.36
CA ASN A 33 -14.92 -21.12 -11.75
C ASN A 33 -16.03 -20.91 -10.69
N PRO A 34 -15.64 -20.55 -9.46
CA PRO A 34 -16.11 -19.26 -8.98
C PRO A 34 -14.91 -18.44 -8.55
N SER A 35 -14.66 -17.37 -9.29
CA SER A 35 -14.12 -16.15 -8.74
C SER A 35 -15.03 -15.75 -7.58
N HIS A 36 -14.63 -16.13 -6.36
CA HIS A 36 -15.13 -15.51 -5.14
C HIS A 36 -14.60 -14.08 -5.13
N ILE A 37 -15.25 -13.22 -5.91
CA ILE A 37 -15.20 -11.78 -5.71
C ILE A 37 -15.87 -11.57 -4.36
N TYR A 38 -15.09 -11.23 -3.34
CA TYR A 38 -15.64 -10.67 -2.12
C TYR A 38 -16.26 -9.32 -2.48
N VAL A 39 -17.57 -9.35 -2.72
CA VAL A 39 -18.38 -8.13 -2.81
C VAL A 39 -18.42 -7.53 -1.41
N TRP A 40 -17.77 -6.37 -1.26
CA TRP A 40 -17.85 -5.56 -0.06
C TRP A 40 -19.29 -5.06 0.11
N HIS A 41 -20.08 -5.72 0.96
CA HIS A 41 -21.37 -5.18 1.35
C HIS A 41 -21.17 -4.06 2.36
N ARG A 42 -21.54 -2.84 1.97
CA ARG A 42 -21.75 -1.73 2.90
C ARG A 42 -22.89 -2.09 3.85
N ALA A 43 -22.58 -2.19 5.14
CA ALA A 43 -23.58 -2.17 6.19
C ALA A 43 -24.05 -0.72 6.37
N GLU A 44 -25.13 -0.32 5.67
CA GLU A 44 -26.00 0.80 6.08
C GLU A 44 -27.23 0.90 5.16
N ASN A 45 -28.35 0.34 5.62
CA ASN A 45 -29.69 0.91 5.43
C ASN A 45 -30.72 0.12 6.28
N ILE A 46 -30.66 0.29 7.60
CA ILE A 46 -31.75 -0.13 8.49
C ILE A 46 -32.89 0.87 8.30
N ARG A 47 -33.77 0.57 7.33
CA ARG A 47 -35.13 1.10 7.34
C ARG A 47 -35.84 0.50 8.55
N ARG A 48 -36.27 1.37 9.46
CA ARG A 48 -37.17 1.09 10.57
C ARG A 48 -38.32 0.18 10.11
N ARG A 49 -38.31 -1.08 10.55
CA ARG A 49 -39.53 -1.90 10.60
C ARG A 49 -40.12 -1.79 12.01
N PRO A 50 -41.44 -1.59 12.14
CA PRO A 50 -42.05 -1.44 13.45
C PRO A 50 -42.12 -2.80 14.16
N ILE A 51 -41.89 -2.74 15.47
CA ILE A 51 -42.07 -3.80 16.45
C ILE A 51 -43.57 -4.19 16.49
N PRO A 52 -43.96 -5.47 16.44
CA PRO A 52 -45.32 -5.87 16.76
C PRO A 52 -45.47 -6.02 18.28
N LEU A 53 -46.29 -5.15 18.87
CA LEU A 53 -46.87 -5.36 20.19
C LEU A 53 -48.04 -6.35 20.06
N LEU A 54 -48.04 -7.37 20.92
CA LEU A 54 -49.23 -8.14 21.27
C LEU A 54 -50.30 -7.21 21.87
N ALA A 55 -51.50 -7.21 21.30
CA ALA A 55 -52.76 -7.20 22.06
C ALA A 55 -53.95 -7.40 21.11
N ALA A 56 -54.85 -8.29 21.51
CA ALA A 56 -56.19 -8.44 20.98
C ALA A 56 -56.99 -7.14 21.17
N ASP A 57 -57.74 -6.72 20.17
CA ASP A 57 -59.21 -6.80 20.22
C ASP A 57 -59.85 -6.18 18.97
N ILE A 58 -60.96 -6.81 18.59
CA ILE A 58 -61.88 -6.49 17.51
C ILE A 58 -62.66 -5.22 17.91
N TYR A 59 -62.88 -4.27 16.97
CA TYR A 59 -64.19 -3.65 16.67
C TYR A 59 -64.08 -2.52 15.62
N LEU A 60 -64.83 -2.71 14.52
CA LEU A 60 -65.58 -1.77 13.65
C LEU A 60 -65.17 -0.29 13.44
N GLY A 61 -65.20 0.12 12.16
CA GLY A 61 -65.72 1.43 11.71
C GLY A 61 -64.78 2.24 10.81
N LYS A 62 -64.89 2.14 9.47
CA LYS A 62 -65.48 3.17 8.59
C LYS A 62 -65.00 4.62 8.83
N TYR A 63 -64.20 5.21 7.94
CA TYR A 63 -64.64 6.17 6.89
C TYR A 63 -63.44 6.79 6.14
N HIS A 64 -63.77 7.27 4.94
CA HIS A 64 -62.97 7.83 3.85
C HIS A 64 -62.10 9.07 4.19
N GLY A 65 -60.95 9.13 3.50
CA GLY A 65 -60.63 10.16 2.50
C GLY A 65 -60.32 11.59 2.96
N LEU A 66 -59.09 12.04 2.67
CA LEU A 66 -58.78 13.18 1.78
C LEU A 66 -57.30 13.56 1.96
N ALA A 67 -56.65 13.87 0.84
CA ALA A 67 -55.29 14.38 0.74
C ALA A 67 -55.29 15.94 0.81
N PRO A 68 -54.19 16.61 0.46
CA PRO A 68 -53.13 17.11 1.33
C PRO A 68 -53.16 18.66 1.42
N ASP A 69 -52.30 19.27 2.24
CA ASP A 69 -51.45 20.42 1.84
C ASP A 69 -50.68 21.05 3.01
N GLU A 70 -49.43 21.43 2.67
CA GLU A 70 -48.59 22.55 3.12
C GLU A 70 -48.54 22.99 4.61
N TYR A 71 -47.31 23.11 5.16
CA TYR A 71 -46.61 24.38 5.48
C TYR A 71 -45.38 24.15 6.39
N MET A 72 -44.22 24.60 5.88
CA MET A 72 -43.20 25.47 6.51
C MET A 72 -42.75 25.30 7.98
N LEU A 73 -41.42 25.18 8.11
CA LEU A 73 -40.49 25.88 9.04
C LEU A 73 -40.83 25.97 10.54
N ALA A 74 -39.96 25.37 11.38
CA ALA A 74 -39.52 26.01 12.63
C ALA A 74 -38.14 25.50 13.10
N ARG A 75 -37.18 26.44 13.16
CA ARG A 75 -35.93 26.34 13.93
C ARG A 75 -36.22 26.26 15.43
N LYS A 76 -35.42 25.52 16.19
CA LYS A 76 -35.22 25.75 17.64
C LYS A 76 -33.73 25.79 18.00
N VAL A 77 -33.35 26.89 18.64
CA VAL A 77 -32.08 27.22 19.31
C VAL A 77 -32.17 26.78 20.78
N PRO A 78 -31.04 26.50 21.48
CA PRO A 78 -31.02 25.60 22.62
C PRO A 78 -31.25 26.30 23.98
N VAL A 79 -31.70 25.51 24.95
CA VAL A 79 -31.89 25.92 26.35
C VAL A 79 -30.65 25.56 27.16
N ARG A 80 -30.04 26.59 27.77
CA ARG A 80 -29.06 26.50 28.85
C ARG A 80 -29.71 25.93 30.11
N SER A 81 -28.99 25.07 30.83
CA SER A 81 -29.20 24.90 32.27
C SER A 81 -27.88 25.08 33.02
N THR A 82 -28.00 25.81 34.13
CA THR A 82 -26.96 26.29 35.04
C THR A 82 -27.08 25.58 36.39
N GLY A 83 -25.95 25.27 37.02
CA GLY A 83 -25.83 24.96 38.46
C GLY A 83 -24.66 24.00 38.72
N ARG A 84 -23.44 24.46 39.06
CA ARG A 84 -22.87 24.69 40.44
C ARG A 84 -23.01 23.45 41.35
N ARG A 85 -22.04 22.98 42.13
CA ARG A 85 -20.62 23.30 42.50
C ARG A 85 -20.17 22.17 43.45
N ALA A 86 -18.92 21.73 43.41
CA ALA A 86 -18.08 21.33 44.56
C ALA A 86 -16.67 20.94 44.02
N LEU A 87 -15.62 21.76 44.16
CA LEU A 87 -14.66 21.82 45.28
C LEU A 87 -14.03 20.46 45.62
N HIS A 88 -12.81 20.23 45.11
CA HIS A 88 -11.67 19.73 45.88
C HIS A 88 -10.37 20.15 45.18
N ALA A 89 -9.56 20.94 45.90
CA ALA A 89 -8.21 21.32 45.53
C ALA A 89 -7.24 20.33 46.19
N LEU A 90 -6.26 19.84 45.43
CA LEU A 90 -5.00 19.31 45.97
C LEU A 90 -3.86 19.81 45.09
N ALA A 91 -2.92 20.45 45.74
CA ALA A 91 -1.73 21.07 45.19
C ALA A 91 -0.62 20.03 45.03
N PHE A 92 0.20 20.17 43.99
CA PHE A 92 1.60 19.77 44.03
C PHE A 92 2.44 20.89 43.41
N GLY A 93 3.42 21.33 44.19
CA GLY A 93 4.24 22.50 43.93
C GLY A 93 5.33 22.24 42.89
N SER A 94 5.56 23.23 42.07
CA SER A 94 6.73 23.42 41.23
C SER A 94 7.82 24.17 42.01
N LEU A 95 9.01 23.58 42.11
CA LEU A 95 10.24 24.26 42.47
C LEU A 95 10.90 24.74 41.18
N GLY A 96 11.13 26.05 41.11
CA GLY A 96 11.70 26.72 39.94
C GLY A 96 13.23 26.75 39.93
N CYS A 97 13.77 27.24 38.82
CA CYS A 97 14.96 28.07 38.79
C CYS A 97 14.79 29.11 37.68
N SER A 98 14.91 30.37 38.09
CA SER A 98 14.81 31.58 37.27
C SER A 98 16.22 32.06 36.92
N VAL A 99 16.43 32.53 35.69
CA VAL A 99 17.39 33.61 35.40
C VAL A 99 16.73 34.54 34.38
N GLY A 100 16.59 35.82 34.75
CA GLY A 100 16.09 36.90 33.89
C GLY A 100 17.18 37.45 32.96
N PHE A 101 17.09 38.60 32.33
CA PHE A 101 16.08 39.65 32.14
C PHE A 101 16.59 40.43 30.92
N GLY A 102 15.72 40.92 30.04
CA GLY A 102 16.13 41.73 28.89
C GLY A 102 14.95 42.44 28.25
N LEU A 103 14.52 43.54 28.88
CA LEU A 103 13.54 44.48 28.36
C LEU A 103 14.18 45.42 27.33
N ALA A 104 13.51 45.62 26.20
CA ALA A 104 13.53 46.89 25.47
C ALA A 104 12.15 47.15 24.85
N THR A 105 11.46 48.13 25.43
CA THR A 105 10.33 48.89 24.90
C THR A 105 10.74 49.64 23.61
N SER A 106 9.89 49.98 22.64
CA SER A 106 8.74 50.89 22.75
C SER A 106 7.97 51.05 21.42
N TRP A 107 6.63 51.21 21.51
CA TRP A 107 5.76 52.25 20.89
C TRP A 107 5.95 52.57 19.38
N GLY A 108 4.94 52.66 18.50
CA GLY A 108 3.47 52.64 18.62
C GLY A 108 2.82 53.20 17.33
N ARG A 109 1.49 53.01 17.23
CA ARG A 109 0.48 53.70 16.41
C ARG A 109 0.34 53.44 14.90
N ALA A 110 -0.75 52.73 14.61
CA ALA A 110 -1.79 52.93 13.58
C ALA A 110 -1.70 54.14 12.63
N TRP A 111 -2.05 53.91 11.35
CA TRP A 111 -3.18 54.53 10.63
C TRP A 111 -3.43 53.77 9.30
N ALA A 112 -4.68 53.68 8.88
CA ALA A 112 -5.16 53.04 7.64
C ALA A 112 -5.46 54.10 6.55
N PRO A 113 -6.22 53.82 5.46
CA PRO A 113 -5.72 53.66 4.09
C PRO A 113 -6.24 54.71 3.07
N SER A 114 -5.62 54.84 1.89
CA SER A 114 -6.21 55.44 0.68
C SER A 114 -5.32 55.16 -0.55
N HIS A 115 -5.78 54.40 -1.55
CA HIS A 115 -6.50 54.82 -2.77
C HIS A 115 -5.65 55.51 -3.87
N THR A 116 -5.98 55.12 -5.12
CA THR A 116 -5.67 55.67 -6.47
C THR A 116 -4.47 55.04 -7.19
N ARG A 117 -4.71 54.21 -8.22
CA ARG A 117 -5.20 54.41 -9.61
C ARG A 117 -4.06 54.67 -10.61
N GLU A 118 -4.03 53.78 -11.61
CA GLU A 118 -3.70 53.99 -13.03
C GLU A 118 -2.36 54.63 -13.40
N CYS A 119 -1.52 53.84 -14.10
CA CYS A 119 -0.95 54.27 -15.37
C CYS A 119 -0.56 53.05 -16.23
N ILE A 120 -1.23 52.95 -17.37
CA ILE A 120 -0.84 52.16 -18.54
C ILE A 120 0.38 52.85 -19.18
N ALA A 121 1.44 52.10 -19.50
CA ALA A 121 2.35 52.47 -20.57
C ALA A 121 3.08 51.22 -21.12
N HIS A 122 3.04 51.13 -22.45
CA HIS A 122 3.72 50.21 -23.34
C HIS A 122 5.18 49.92 -22.96
N PHE A 123 5.58 48.65 -23.06
CA PHE A 123 6.98 48.29 -23.22
C PHE A 123 7.16 47.58 -24.57
N ASP A 124 7.81 48.31 -25.47
CA ASP A 124 8.37 47.80 -26.71
C ASP A 124 9.57 46.88 -26.40
N LEU A 125 9.65 45.80 -27.18
CA LEU A 125 10.76 44.87 -27.26
C LEU A 125 12.02 45.55 -27.82
N PRO A 126 13.21 45.14 -27.38
CA PRO A 126 14.37 45.11 -28.27
C PRO A 126 14.87 43.67 -28.46
N ARG A 127 15.02 43.30 -29.73
CA ARG A 127 15.80 42.16 -30.22
C ARG A 127 17.24 42.61 -30.56
N PRO A 128 18.18 41.68 -30.79
CA PRO A 128 19.49 41.68 -30.13
C PRO A 128 20.61 42.29 -30.98
N LEU A 129 21.66 42.74 -30.29
CA LEU A 129 22.95 43.08 -30.87
C LEU A 129 24.03 42.48 -29.96
N PHE A 130 24.56 41.31 -30.31
CA PHE A 130 25.89 40.92 -29.89
C PHE A 130 26.65 40.35 -31.07
N ASP A 131 27.57 41.19 -31.52
CA ASP A 131 28.64 40.91 -32.46
C ASP A 131 29.76 40.16 -31.73
N LEU A 132 30.31 39.15 -32.40
CA LEU A 132 31.42 38.33 -31.93
C LEU A 132 32.72 39.06 -32.25
N GLN A 133 33.47 39.54 -31.25
CA GLN A 133 34.90 39.75 -31.42
C GLN A 133 35.70 39.83 -30.10
N GLU A 134 36.84 39.16 -30.13
CA GLU A 134 38.01 39.23 -29.21
C GLU A 134 37.91 38.61 -27.81
N ALA A 135 38.13 37.29 -27.74
CA ALA A 135 38.63 36.63 -26.54
C ALA A 135 40.14 36.91 -26.36
N ARG A 136 40.49 37.81 -25.44
CA ARG A 136 41.86 37.93 -24.92
C ARG A 136 42.11 36.85 -23.87
N VAL A 137 43.13 36.04 -24.10
CA VAL A 137 43.68 35.09 -23.12
C VAL A 137 44.37 35.91 -22.02
N VAL A 138 43.80 35.91 -20.82
CA VAL A 138 44.46 36.41 -19.60
C VAL A 138 45.09 35.22 -18.90
N THR A 139 46.41 35.11 -18.97
CA THR A 139 47.19 34.14 -18.21
C THR A 139 47.33 34.63 -16.77
N VAL A 140 46.56 34.05 -15.85
CA VAL A 140 46.75 34.28 -14.41
C VAL A 140 47.76 33.27 -13.88
N THR A 141 48.96 33.76 -13.55
CA THR A 141 49.97 32.99 -12.82
C THR A 141 49.65 33.07 -11.33
N ALA A 142 49.07 32.00 -10.78
CA ALA A 142 48.87 31.86 -9.34
C ALA A 142 50.11 31.22 -8.71
N HIS A 143 50.74 31.92 -7.77
CA HIS A 143 51.75 31.34 -6.88
C HIS A 143 51.08 30.44 -5.84
N ALA A 144 51.44 29.16 -5.84
CA ALA A 144 51.02 28.19 -4.84
C ALA A 144 51.87 28.35 -3.56
N PRO A 145 51.27 28.53 -2.37
CA PRO A 145 51.98 28.32 -1.12
C PRO A 145 52.05 26.82 -0.82
N ALA A 146 53.21 26.40 -0.30
CA ALA A 146 53.49 25.05 0.13
C ALA A 146 52.53 24.61 1.26
N ALA A 147 51.53 23.80 0.93
CA ALA A 147 50.69 23.05 1.87
C ALA A 147 50.93 21.54 1.66
N SER A 148 52.15 21.08 1.94
CA SER A 148 52.52 19.66 1.85
C SER A 148 53.05 19.22 3.21
N ALA A 149 52.13 18.94 4.14
CA ALA A 149 52.38 18.15 5.37
C ALA A 149 51.11 17.91 6.21
N VAL A 150 50.10 18.81 6.14
CA VAL A 150 48.92 18.72 7.03
C VAL A 150 47.78 17.86 6.45
N TYR A 151 47.73 17.65 5.13
CA TYR A 151 46.72 16.79 4.51
C TYR A 151 47.01 15.29 4.62
N ALA A 152 48.22 14.87 4.96
CA ALA A 152 48.55 13.44 5.12
C ALA A 152 48.08 12.86 6.46
N ALA A 153 47.90 13.70 7.49
CA ALA A 153 47.42 13.26 8.81
C ALA A 153 45.89 13.20 8.92
N SER A 154 45.15 13.88 8.03
CA SER A 154 43.68 13.86 8.03
C SER A 154 43.09 12.67 7.28
N THR A 155 43.86 12.02 6.39
CA THR A 155 43.42 10.83 5.65
C THR A 155 43.67 9.52 6.42
N LEU A 156 44.46 9.56 7.50
CA LEU A 156 44.81 8.38 8.31
C LEU A 156 43.87 8.14 9.52
N VAL A 157 42.83 8.96 9.70
CA VAL A 157 41.92 8.87 10.87
C VAL A 157 40.47 8.49 10.47
N ALA A 158 40.21 8.16 9.20
CA ALA A 158 38.87 7.81 8.72
C ALA A 158 38.75 6.43 8.05
N GLU A 159 39.75 5.55 8.16
CA GLU A 159 39.50 4.11 8.08
C GLU A 159 39.07 3.61 9.47
N LYS A 160 37.96 4.15 9.98
CA LYS A 160 37.23 3.44 11.01
C LYS A 160 36.65 2.24 10.28
N MET A 161 37.33 1.10 10.37
CA MET A 161 36.82 -0.19 9.88
C MET A 161 35.35 -0.23 10.30
N GLU A 162 34.47 -0.10 9.32
CA GLU A 162 33.03 -0.28 9.51
C GLU A 162 32.91 -1.74 9.96
N GLU A 163 32.81 -1.91 11.28
CA GLU A 163 32.74 -3.23 11.89
C GLU A 163 31.54 -3.92 11.25
N ALA A 164 31.82 -4.95 10.45
CA ALA A 164 30.82 -5.57 9.59
C ALA A 164 29.62 -5.93 10.46
N GLU A 165 28.44 -5.42 10.09
CA GLU A 165 27.24 -5.62 10.89
C GLU A 165 27.02 -7.12 11.15
N PRO A 166 26.66 -7.51 12.39
CA PRO A 166 26.51 -8.92 12.74
C PRO A 166 25.44 -9.55 11.85
N PRO A 167 25.64 -10.77 11.31
CA PRO A 167 24.70 -11.38 10.37
C PRO A 167 23.31 -11.53 11.00
N LEU A 168 22.26 -11.48 10.18
CA LEU A 168 20.87 -11.62 10.63
C LEU A 168 20.38 -13.06 10.73
N LEU A 169 21.07 -14.00 10.09
CA LEU A 169 20.69 -15.41 9.99
C LEU A 169 21.92 -16.28 10.32
N ASN A 170 21.72 -17.55 10.65
CA ASN A 170 22.81 -18.49 10.93
C ASN A 170 23.61 -18.83 9.67
N GLY A 171 23.00 -18.76 8.49
CA GLY A 171 23.64 -19.04 7.22
C GLY A 171 22.69 -18.96 6.02
N PRO A 172 22.95 -19.75 4.95
CA PRO A 172 22.04 -19.91 3.83
C PRO A 172 20.66 -20.44 4.26
N PRO A 173 19.62 -20.30 3.42
CA PRO A 173 18.27 -20.80 3.71
C PRO A 173 18.28 -22.29 4.06
N THR A 174 17.53 -22.68 5.09
CA THR A 174 17.43 -24.06 5.59
C THR A 174 16.08 -24.69 5.26
N ALA A 175 15.96 -26.01 5.44
CA ALA A 175 14.71 -26.72 5.21
C ALA A 175 13.59 -26.26 6.16
N ALA A 176 13.92 -26.01 7.43
CA ALA A 176 13.03 -25.47 8.44
C ALA A 176 13.45 -24.05 8.83
N PHE A 177 12.52 -23.09 8.86
CA PHE A 177 12.87 -21.67 9.01
C PHE A 177 13.60 -21.37 10.33
N LYS A 178 13.22 -22.06 11.42
CA LYS A 178 13.77 -21.85 12.77
C LYS A 178 15.26 -22.16 12.85
N ASP A 179 15.75 -23.11 12.06
CA ASP A 179 17.16 -23.49 12.06
C ASP A 179 18.07 -22.37 11.55
N ASN A 180 17.52 -21.45 10.74
CA ASN A 180 18.28 -20.33 10.21
C ASN A 180 18.17 -19.04 11.05
N LEU A 181 17.27 -18.99 12.04
CA LEU A 181 17.10 -17.81 12.87
C LEU A 181 18.19 -17.72 13.94
N ARG A 182 18.70 -16.50 14.17
CA ARG A 182 19.64 -16.23 15.25
C ARG A 182 18.89 -16.06 16.57
N PRO A 183 19.29 -16.73 17.66
CA PRO A 183 18.55 -16.71 18.94
C PRO A 183 18.44 -15.32 19.59
N GLU A 184 19.39 -14.43 19.31
CA GLU A 184 19.45 -13.05 19.82
C GLU A 184 18.71 -12.03 18.94
N VAL A 185 18.21 -12.44 17.76
CA VAL A 185 17.50 -11.56 16.84
C VAL A 185 15.99 -11.84 16.93
N GLN A 186 15.22 -10.77 16.97
CA GLN A 186 13.76 -10.81 16.93
C GLN A 186 13.29 -10.41 15.52
N TYR A 187 12.33 -11.15 14.98
CA TYR A 187 11.81 -11.01 13.63
C TYR A 187 10.31 -10.71 13.66
N ILE A 188 9.79 -10.16 12.57
CA ILE A 188 8.36 -9.92 12.36
C ILE A 188 7.93 -10.24 10.93
N THR A 189 6.77 -10.86 10.74
CA THR A 189 6.18 -11.21 9.44
C THR A 189 4.67 -11.00 9.41
N THR A 190 4.09 -11.01 8.21
CA THR A 190 2.63 -11.04 7.96
C THR A 190 2.37 -11.77 6.63
N TRP A 191 1.10 -11.97 6.25
CA TRP A 191 0.76 -12.61 4.98
C TRP A 191 0.04 -11.70 3.99
N PRO A 192 0.44 -11.69 2.71
CA PRO A 192 -0.33 -11.07 1.65
C PRO A 192 -1.60 -11.88 1.38
N GLY A 193 -2.58 -11.27 0.74
CA GLY A 193 -3.80 -12.00 0.39
C GLY A 193 -4.89 -11.15 -0.25
N SER A 194 -4.54 -9.99 -0.78
CA SER A 194 -5.45 -9.07 -1.46
C SER A 194 -4.88 -8.67 -2.82
N GLY A 195 -5.38 -7.59 -3.44
CA GLY A 195 -4.76 -7.00 -4.64
C GLY A 195 -3.33 -6.56 -4.37
N TRP A 196 -2.47 -6.50 -5.40
CA TRP A 196 -1.03 -6.27 -5.22
C TRP A 196 -0.73 -4.96 -4.50
N THR A 197 -1.42 -3.87 -4.85
CA THR A 197 -1.20 -2.59 -4.16
C THR A 197 -1.63 -2.65 -2.69
N ASN A 198 -2.63 -3.47 -2.36
CA ASN A 198 -3.01 -3.70 -0.96
C ASN A 198 -1.93 -4.48 -0.23
N ASP A 199 -1.31 -5.48 -0.89
CA ASP A 199 -0.16 -6.21 -0.34
C ASP A 199 1.07 -5.27 -0.18
N VAL A 200 1.28 -4.31 -1.08
CA VAL A 200 2.31 -3.27 -0.94
C VAL A 200 2.06 -2.43 0.32
N LEU A 201 0.83 -1.96 0.53
CA LEU A 201 0.42 -1.20 1.72
C LEU A 201 0.58 -2.04 3.00
N LEU A 202 0.23 -3.32 2.94
CA LEU A 202 0.44 -4.27 4.02
C LEU A 202 1.93 -4.43 4.36
N TYR A 203 2.83 -4.49 3.37
CA TYR A 203 4.28 -4.53 3.61
C TYR A 203 4.83 -3.22 4.16
N MET A 204 4.28 -2.07 3.76
CA MET A 204 4.62 -0.79 4.41
C MET A 204 4.29 -0.81 5.91
N ASN A 205 3.13 -1.35 6.25
CA ASN A 205 2.69 -1.49 7.64
C ASN A 205 3.55 -2.49 8.42
N LEU A 206 3.93 -3.62 7.80
CA LEU A 206 4.88 -4.59 8.38
C LEU A 206 6.24 -3.94 8.69
N LEU A 207 6.80 -3.24 7.72
CA LEU A 207 8.10 -2.56 7.86
C LEU A 207 8.05 -1.52 8.98
N TYR A 208 6.99 -0.71 9.04
CA TYR A 208 6.82 0.27 10.12
C TYR A 208 6.65 -0.39 11.50
N LEU A 209 5.90 -1.51 11.58
CA LEU A 209 5.84 -2.32 12.81
C LEU A 209 7.21 -2.85 13.22
N GLY A 210 8.04 -3.28 12.26
CA GLY A 210 9.42 -3.66 12.52
C GLY A 210 10.23 -2.53 13.16
N LEU A 211 10.09 -1.30 12.67
CA LEU A 211 10.76 -0.13 13.25
C LEU A 211 10.36 0.09 14.72
N ILE A 212 9.05 0.10 15.02
CA ILE A 212 8.58 0.45 16.37
C ILE A 212 8.61 -0.72 17.37
N THR A 213 8.84 -1.94 16.90
CA THR A 213 9.04 -3.13 17.75
C THR A 213 10.50 -3.57 17.84
N GLU A 214 11.41 -2.86 17.15
CA GLU A 214 12.83 -3.19 17.04
C GLU A 214 13.08 -4.63 16.51
N ARG A 215 12.22 -5.07 15.57
CA ARG A 215 12.26 -6.40 14.96
C ARG A 215 12.66 -6.31 13.49
N VAL A 216 13.38 -7.31 13.03
CA VAL A 216 13.78 -7.46 11.62
C VAL A 216 12.58 -7.93 10.80
N PRO A 217 12.07 -7.14 9.85
CA PRO A 217 10.96 -7.58 8.99
C PRO A 217 11.41 -8.70 8.04
N VAL A 218 10.60 -9.75 7.95
CA VAL A 218 10.75 -10.86 7.01
C VAL A 218 9.58 -10.82 6.04
N ILE A 219 9.84 -10.34 4.83
CA ILE A 219 8.81 -10.07 3.83
C ILE A 219 8.55 -11.33 2.99
N PRO A 220 7.29 -11.79 2.88
CA PRO A 220 6.96 -12.89 1.97
C PRO A 220 6.86 -12.42 0.52
N TYR A 221 6.85 -13.37 -0.41
CA TYR A 221 6.59 -13.08 -1.81
C TYR A 221 5.18 -12.53 -2.01
N PHE A 222 4.98 -11.69 -3.02
CA PHE A 222 3.65 -11.40 -3.53
C PHE A 222 2.99 -12.68 -4.07
N THR A 223 1.70 -12.83 -3.78
CA THR A 223 0.90 -13.96 -4.26
C THR A 223 -0.01 -13.52 -5.41
N PRO A 224 -0.21 -14.36 -6.43
CA PRO A 224 -0.86 -13.97 -7.67
C PRO A 224 -2.40 -13.98 -7.57
N THR A 225 -2.96 -13.28 -6.59
CA THR A 225 -4.40 -13.24 -6.32
C THR A 225 -5.22 -12.58 -7.44
N HIS A 226 -4.63 -11.67 -8.20
CA HIS A 226 -5.30 -10.82 -9.20
C HIS A 226 -4.54 -10.71 -10.54
N VAL A 227 -3.31 -11.25 -10.64
CA VAL A 227 -2.56 -11.38 -11.91
C VAL A 227 -2.79 -12.72 -12.62
N GLY A 228 -3.63 -13.59 -12.03
CA GLY A 228 -3.97 -14.92 -12.54
C GLY A 228 -3.34 -16.02 -11.68
N GLY A 229 -4.15 -16.97 -11.19
CA GLY A 229 -3.73 -17.95 -10.18
C GLY A 229 -2.59 -18.90 -10.59
N SER A 230 -2.27 -18.99 -11.89
CA SER A 230 -1.15 -19.76 -12.42
C SER A 230 0.18 -19.00 -12.46
N ALA A 231 0.18 -17.68 -12.24
CA ALA A 231 1.42 -16.91 -12.22
C ALA A 231 2.33 -17.39 -11.06
N PRO A 232 3.66 -17.32 -11.22
CA PRO A 232 4.57 -17.60 -10.12
C PRO A 232 4.43 -16.54 -9.02
N THR A 233 4.92 -16.83 -7.82
CA THR A 233 5.11 -15.78 -6.79
C THR A 233 6.21 -14.81 -7.21
N LEU A 234 6.16 -13.58 -6.70
CA LEU A 234 7.15 -12.55 -7.00
C LEU A 234 7.84 -12.06 -5.73
N ALA A 235 9.17 -12.11 -5.69
CA ALA A 235 9.93 -11.62 -4.53
C ALA A 235 9.76 -10.10 -4.37
N PHE A 236 9.83 -9.63 -3.12
CA PHE A 236 9.75 -8.21 -2.81
C PHE A 236 10.93 -7.44 -3.43
N GLY A 237 12.13 -8.03 -3.36
CA GLY A 237 13.36 -7.48 -3.93
C GLY A 237 13.42 -7.46 -5.47
N GLU A 238 12.52 -8.17 -6.15
CA GLU A 238 12.35 -8.01 -7.60
C GLU A 238 11.61 -6.72 -7.95
N VAL A 239 10.77 -6.23 -7.03
CA VAL A 239 9.93 -5.06 -7.22
C VAL A 239 10.59 -3.79 -6.70
N PHE A 240 11.12 -3.85 -5.48
CA PHE A 240 11.68 -2.70 -4.78
C PHE A 240 13.17 -2.86 -4.52
N ASP A 241 13.91 -1.76 -4.58
CA ASP A 241 15.33 -1.70 -4.29
C ASP A 241 15.56 -1.82 -2.77
N ILE A 242 15.71 -3.08 -2.29
CA ILE A 242 15.92 -3.38 -0.86
C ILE A 242 17.17 -2.68 -0.31
N PRO A 243 18.36 -2.74 -0.94
CA PRO A 243 19.54 -2.04 -0.43
C PRO A 243 19.30 -0.54 -0.20
N ARG A 244 18.66 0.14 -1.16
CA ARG A 244 18.29 1.55 -0.99
C ARG A 244 17.29 1.73 0.15
N LEU A 245 16.24 0.91 0.19
CA LEU A 245 15.21 0.99 1.22
C LEU A 245 15.80 0.81 2.62
N GLN A 246 16.64 -0.22 2.84
CA GLN A 246 17.30 -0.49 4.11
C GLN A 246 18.13 0.70 4.59
N LYS A 247 18.91 1.29 3.67
CA LYS A 247 19.70 2.48 3.94
C LYS A 247 18.82 3.67 4.32
N ASP A 248 17.74 3.91 3.57
CA ASP A 248 16.90 5.09 3.73
C ASP A 248 16.06 5.04 5.01
N ILE A 249 15.61 3.85 5.44
CA ILE A 249 14.79 3.68 6.66
C ILE A 249 15.61 3.26 7.89
N GLY A 250 16.90 3.00 7.72
CA GLY A 250 17.81 2.63 8.81
C GLY A 250 17.48 1.29 9.48
N THR A 251 16.88 0.35 8.74
CA THR A 251 16.60 -1.00 9.25
C THR A 251 16.97 -2.05 8.23
N ARG A 252 17.32 -3.23 8.73
CA ARG A 252 17.58 -4.38 7.88
C ARG A 252 16.28 -5.13 7.60
N ILE A 253 16.20 -5.66 6.40
CA ILE A 253 15.02 -6.34 5.85
C ILE A 253 15.47 -7.69 5.32
N LEU A 254 14.72 -8.73 5.62
CA LEU A 254 14.87 -10.06 5.04
C LEU A 254 13.68 -10.39 4.16
N GLU A 255 13.88 -11.31 3.24
CA GLU A 255 12.83 -11.97 2.48
C GLU A 255 12.76 -13.45 2.89
N TRP A 256 11.57 -14.05 2.82
CA TRP A 256 11.39 -15.44 3.24
C TRP A 256 12.29 -16.45 2.51
N HIS A 257 12.64 -16.18 1.25
CA HIS A 257 13.57 -17.02 0.48
C HIS A 257 15.00 -17.05 1.04
N GLN A 258 15.35 -16.08 1.88
CA GLN A 258 16.63 -16.01 2.58
C GLN A 258 16.60 -16.80 3.89
N VAL A 259 15.41 -16.96 4.49
CA VAL A 259 15.21 -17.64 5.77
C VAL A 259 15.02 -19.14 5.57
N LYS A 260 14.11 -19.53 4.66
CA LYS A 260 13.72 -20.91 4.38
C LYS A 260 13.91 -21.24 2.91
N ASP A 261 14.46 -22.41 2.63
CA ASP A 261 14.66 -22.90 1.26
C ASP A 261 13.30 -23.02 0.54
N PRO A 262 13.07 -22.28 -0.56
CA PRO A 262 11.82 -22.35 -1.31
C PRO A 262 11.54 -23.70 -1.96
N GLN A 263 12.54 -24.58 -2.06
CA GLN A 263 12.40 -25.95 -2.56
C GLN A 263 12.17 -26.97 -1.44
N SER A 264 12.20 -26.55 -0.17
CA SER A 264 11.94 -27.42 0.96
C SER A 264 10.49 -27.92 0.94
N GLU A 265 10.32 -29.22 1.13
CA GLU A 265 9.01 -29.84 1.37
C GLU A 265 8.68 -29.95 2.87
N SER A 266 9.60 -29.52 3.75
CA SER A 266 9.37 -29.49 5.19
C SER A 266 8.26 -28.49 5.51
N VAL A 267 7.21 -28.95 6.18
CA VAL A 267 6.15 -28.08 6.69
C VAL A 267 6.52 -27.69 8.12
N ASP A 268 6.67 -26.38 8.38
CA ASP A 268 7.00 -25.89 9.72
C ASP A 268 5.75 -25.36 10.40
N ALA A 269 5.54 -25.73 11.66
CA ALA A 269 4.45 -25.19 12.45
C ALA A 269 4.85 -23.85 13.09
N MET A 270 3.94 -22.88 13.07
CA MET A 270 4.15 -21.56 13.68
C MET A 270 2.85 -21.00 14.26
N GLY A 271 2.94 -20.24 15.35
CA GLY A 271 1.81 -19.51 15.89
C GLY A 271 1.79 -18.05 15.43
N CYS A 272 0.62 -17.50 15.16
CA CYS A 272 0.41 -16.11 14.75
C CYS A 272 -0.76 -15.46 15.50
N TRP A 273 -0.73 -14.13 15.61
CA TRP A 273 -1.91 -13.35 15.99
C TRP A 273 -2.85 -13.22 14.79
N SER A 274 -4.14 -13.49 14.99
CA SER A 274 -5.18 -13.14 14.03
C SER A 274 -5.74 -11.76 14.35
N VAL A 275 -5.28 -10.77 13.58
CA VAL A 275 -5.77 -9.38 13.59
C VAL A 275 -7.11 -9.33 12.91
N TRP A 276 -7.26 -10.01 11.77
CA TRP A 276 -8.49 -10.02 10.98
C TRP A 276 -9.70 -10.49 11.79
N LYS A 277 -9.56 -11.62 12.51
CA LYS A 277 -10.61 -12.15 13.38
C LYS A 277 -10.95 -11.21 14.55
N ALA A 278 -9.99 -10.40 15.01
CA ALA A 278 -10.19 -9.49 16.13
C ALA A 278 -10.93 -8.20 15.74
N VAL A 279 -10.71 -7.73 14.50
CA VAL A 279 -11.32 -6.48 14.00
C VAL A 279 -12.63 -6.72 13.26
N GLN A 280 -12.83 -7.90 12.67
CA GLN A 280 -14.07 -8.25 11.98
C GLN A 280 -15.14 -8.76 12.94
N SER A 281 -16.36 -8.24 12.79
CA SER A 281 -17.54 -8.67 13.58
C SER A 281 -18.23 -9.90 13.00
N PHE A 282 -18.15 -10.09 11.67
CA PHE A 282 -18.87 -11.13 10.94
C PHE A 282 -17.99 -12.29 10.47
N ASN A 283 -16.66 -12.16 10.58
CA ASN A 283 -15.72 -13.22 10.19
C ASN A 283 -15.08 -13.81 11.45
N THR A 284 -15.35 -15.08 11.72
CA THR A 284 -14.82 -15.82 12.87
C THR A 284 -13.49 -16.52 12.57
N GLU A 285 -12.97 -16.39 11.36
CA GLU A 285 -11.75 -17.04 10.91
C GLU A 285 -10.62 -16.02 10.71
N SER A 286 -9.38 -16.50 10.73
CA SER A 286 -8.22 -15.72 10.33
C SER A 286 -8.29 -15.36 8.85
N HIS A 287 -7.55 -14.32 8.44
CA HIS A 287 -7.48 -13.95 7.03
C HIS A 287 -6.92 -15.11 6.19
N PHE A 288 -7.61 -15.46 5.10
CA PHE A 288 -7.14 -16.50 4.19
C PHE A 288 -5.95 -15.99 3.37
N THR A 289 -4.94 -16.85 3.19
CA THR A 289 -3.79 -16.55 2.35
C THR A 289 -3.27 -17.84 1.72
N SER A 290 -2.74 -17.74 0.50
CA SER A 290 -1.98 -18.85 -0.12
C SER A 290 -0.48 -18.75 0.18
N ALA A 291 -0.01 -17.68 0.83
CA ALA A 291 1.40 -17.47 1.10
C ALA A 291 1.95 -18.52 2.07
N THR A 292 1.19 -18.86 3.12
CA THR A 292 1.58 -19.88 4.11
C THR A 292 1.77 -21.24 3.47
N ASP A 293 0.86 -21.65 2.59
CA ASP A 293 0.95 -22.93 1.88
C ASP A 293 2.18 -22.99 0.97
N ARG A 294 2.45 -21.90 0.25
CA ARG A 294 3.61 -21.77 -0.64
C ARG A 294 4.93 -21.75 0.10
N LEU A 295 4.95 -21.23 1.34
CA LEU A 295 6.11 -21.22 2.24
C LEU A 295 6.24 -22.52 3.05
N LYS A 296 5.31 -23.49 2.86
CA LYS A 296 5.21 -24.70 3.68
C LYS A 296 5.17 -24.37 5.18
N LEU A 297 4.25 -23.48 5.55
CA LEU A 297 4.00 -23.07 6.92
C LEU A 297 2.61 -23.53 7.35
N ASP A 298 2.56 -24.28 8.45
CA ASP A 298 1.33 -24.75 9.08
C ASP A 298 1.01 -23.85 10.28
N VAL A 299 0.13 -22.88 10.06
CA VAL A 299 -0.07 -21.77 10.99
C VAL A 299 -1.24 -22.02 11.94
N SER A 300 -0.97 -21.85 13.22
CA SER A 300 -1.95 -21.83 14.32
C SER A 300 -2.24 -20.38 14.70
N TYR A 301 -3.51 -19.99 14.86
CA TYR A 301 -3.88 -18.60 15.08
C TYR A 301 -4.48 -18.37 16.47
N THR A 302 -3.95 -17.38 17.20
CA THR A 302 -4.56 -16.84 18.41
C THR A 302 -5.29 -15.55 18.07
N THR A 303 -6.55 -15.43 18.46
CA THR A 303 -7.32 -14.19 18.20
C THR A 303 -6.69 -13.04 18.97
N ALA A 304 -6.34 -11.96 18.28
CA ALA A 304 -5.82 -10.78 18.96
C ALA A 304 -6.94 -10.13 19.84
N PRO A 305 -6.60 -9.42 20.91
CA PRO A 305 -7.61 -8.82 21.77
C PRO A 305 -8.41 -7.72 21.06
N ARG A 306 -9.72 -7.63 21.32
CA ARG A 306 -10.60 -6.61 20.69
C ARG A 306 -10.16 -5.15 20.93
N TRP A 307 -9.29 -4.87 21.90
CA TRP A 307 -8.73 -3.53 22.10
C TRP A 307 -7.75 -3.08 21.01
N ILE A 308 -7.31 -3.96 20.11
CA ILE A 308 -6.50 -3.56 18.97
C ILE A 308 -7.29 -2.80 17.90
N LYS A 309 -8.62 -2.99 17.86
CA LYS A 309 -9.53 -2.37 16.89
C LYS A 309 -9.58 -0.86 17.11
N MET A 310 -9.48 -0.11 16.03
CA MET A 310 -9.41 1.35 16.07
C MET A 310 -10.72 1.96 16.56
N ASP A 311 -11.84 1.70 15.87
CA ASP A 311 -13.17 2.05 16.35
C ASP A 311 -13.86 0.81 16.95
N ARG A 312 -13.88 0.73 18.28
CA ARG A 312 -14.36 -0.46 19.01
C ARG A 312 -15.89 -0.62 18.95
N GLU A 313 -16.60 0.47 18.71
CA GLU A 313 -18.06 0.55 18.67
C GLU A 313 -18.59 0.34 17.24
N ASN A 314 -17.77 0.62 16.23
CA ASN A 314 -18.11 0.37 14.84
C ASN A 314 -17.74 -1.06 14.41
N ASP A 315 -18.70 -1.97 14.48
CA ASP A 315 -18.53 -3.36 14.03
C ASP A 315 -18.12 -3.51 12.55
N GLY A 316 -18.35 -2.49 11.72
CA GLY A 316 -17.94 -2.44 10.31
C GLY A 316 -16.52 -1.92 10.08
N ASP A 317 -15.84 -1.39 11.09
CA ASP A 317 -14.46 -0.91 10.97
C ASP A 317 -13.47 -2.09 10.92
N PRO A 318 -12.72 -2.29 9.83
CA PRO A 318 -11.71 -3.35 9.75
C PRO A 318 -10.36 -2.92 10.34
N HIS A 319 -10.22 -1.71 10.88
CA HIS A 319 -8.92 -1.16 11.23
C HIS A 319 -8.44 -1.57 12.62
N SER A 320 -7.12 -1.73 12.73
CA SER A 320 -6.38 -1.85 13.99
C SER A 320 -5.35 -0.73 14.11
N THR A 321 -4.82 -0.55 15.32
CA THR A 321 -3.82 0.50 15.57
C THR A 321 -2.38 -0.04 15.69
N PHE A 322 -1.40 0.69 15.15
CA PHE A 322 0.02 0.31 15.20
C PHE A 322 0.51 0.05 16.63
N TRP A 323 0.26 0.99 17.55
CA TRP A 323 0.74 0.87 18.93
C TRP A 323 0.05 -0.26 19.70
N ALA A 324 -1.23 -0.54 19.41
CA ALA A 324 -1.90 -1.68 20.00
C ALA A 324 -1.28 -3.00 19.52
N LEU A 325 -1.05 -3.14 18.22
CA LEU A 325 -0.37 -4.32 17.68
C LEU A 325 1.05 -4.46 18.23
N ALA A 326 1.83 -3.38 18.21
CA ALA A 326 3.20 -3.36 18.72
C ALA A 326 3.28 -3.79 20.19
N SER A 327 2.32 -3.43 21.03
CA SER A 327 2.30 -3.90 22.42
C SER A 327 2.25 -5.43 22.55
N LEU A 328 1.57 -6.13 21.63
CA LEU A 328 1.53 -7.61 21.58
C LEU A 328 2.89 -8.25 21.22
N ALA A 329 3.86 -7.45 20.75
CA ALA A 329 5.22 -7.90 20.48
C ALA A 329 6.08 -8.02 21.75
N PHE A 330 5.63 -7.46 22.88
CA PHE A 330 6.40 -7.41 24.12
C PHE A 330 5.90 -8.44 25.16
N PRO A 331 6.79 -9.04 25.97
CA PRO A 331 6.46 -10.19 26.82
C PRO A 331 5.28 -9.97 27.77
N GLU A 332 5.20 -8.80 28.43
CA GLU A 332 4.16 -8.51 29.42
C GLU A 332 2.76 -8.49 28.80
N THR A 333 2.55 -7.65 27.79
CA THR A 333 1.24 -7.54 27.13
C THR A 333 0.90 -8.81 26.36
N ARG A 334 1.88 -9.46 25.73
CA ARG A 334 1.69 -10.77 25.09
C ARG A 334 1.14 -11.77 26.11
N ALA A 335 1.85 -12.00 27.21
CA ALA A 335 1.48 -12.99 28.22
C ALA A 335 0.10 -12.73 28.83
N ALA A 336 -0.24 -11.46 29.08
CA ALA A 336 -1.54 -11.06 29.61
C ALA A 336 -2.72 -11.31 28.65
N ASN A 337 -2.46 -11.48 27.36
CA ASN A 337 -3.48 -11.59 26.32
C ASN A 337 -3.44 -12.93 25.56
N LEU A 338 -2.55 -13.86 25.95
CA LEU A 338 -2.54 -15.19 25.36
C LEU A 338 -3.84 -15.92 25.64
N GLN A 339 -4.45 -16.42 24.58
CA GLN A 339 -5.62 -17.29 24.62
C GLN A 339 -5.29 -18.63 23.96
N SER A 340 -6.21 -19.58 24.05
CA SER A 340 -6.05 -20.86 23.33
C SER A 340 -6.03 -20.60 21.81
N PRO A 341 -4.94 -20.98 21.12
CA PRO A 341 -4.87 -20.86 19.67
C PRO A 341 -5.76 -21.89 18.98
N SER A 342 -6.14 -21.63 17.73
CA SER A 342 -6.76 -22.62 16.85
C SER A 342 -5.76 -23.73 16.50
N LEU A 343 -6.26 -24.93 16.19
CA LEU A 343 -5.40 -25.99 15.65
C LEU A 343 -4.93 -25.58 14.25
N SER A 344 -3.64 -25.78 13.97
CA SER A 344 -3.09 -25.62 12.63
C SER A 344 -3.67 -26.68 11.67
N PRO A 345 -3.88 -26.37 10.38
CA PRO A 345 -4.58 -27.28 9.46
C PRO A 345 -3.90 -28.64 9.21
N ILE A 346 -2.57 -28.71 9.24
CA ILE A 346 -1.80 -29.91 8.82
C ILE A 346 -1.40 -30.76 10.02
N HIS A 347 -0.69 -30.18 10.97
CA HIS A 347 -0.19 -30.90 12.15
C HIS A 347 -1.17 -30.93 13.32
N ALA A 348 -2.30 -30.21 13.21
CA ALA A 348 -3.24 -30.00 14.32
C ALA A 348 -2.54 -29.46 15.58
N ALA A 349 -1.53 -28.61 15.39
CA ALA A 349 -0.76 -28.01 16.47
C ALA A 349 -1.46 -26.76 17.01
N ALA A 350 -1.52 -26.62 18.32
CA ALA A 350 -2.03 -25.45 19.02
C ALA A 350 -0.83 -24.61 19.51
N LEU A 351 -0.33 -23.69 18.68
CA LEU A 351 0.86 -22.91 18.97
C LEU A 351 0.50 -21.45 19.30
N PRO A 352 0.95 -20.90 20.44
CA PRO A 352 0.78 -19.47 20.70
C PRO A 352 1.63 -18.65 19.72
N PRO A 353 1.31 -17.35 19.50
CA PRO A 353 2.04 -16.49 18.58
C PRO A 353 3.55 -16.48 18.89
N ASP A 354 4.40 -16.80 17.92
CA ASP A 354 5.83 -17.03 18.18
C ASP A 354 6.52 -15.75 18.71
N GLU A 355 7.38 -15.90 19.72
CA GLU A 355 8.08 -14.77 20.34
C GLU A 355 9.27 -14.28 19.51
N GLN A 356 9.98 -15.20 18.87
CA GLN A 356 11.15 -14.87 18.04
C GLN A 356 10.70 -14.41 16.66
N MET A 357 9.76 -15.11 16.03
CA MET A 357 9.15 -14.76 14.75
C MET A 357 7.72 -14.23 14.96
N LEU A 358 7.61 -12.96 15.38
CA LEU A 358 6.31 -12.35 15.59
C LEU A 358 5.50 -12.35 14.28
N CYS A 359 4.28 -12.85 14.34
CA CYS A 359 3.46 -13.02 13.15
C CYS A 359 2.05 -12.46 13.36
N TYR A 360 1.58 -11.67 12.39
CA TYR A 360 0.20 -11.22 12.27
C TYR A 360 -0.41 -11.76 10.97
N ASP A 361 -1.69 -12.12 10.96
CA ASP A 361 -2.31 -12.68 9.75
C ASP A 361 -2.45 -11.66 8.61
N TYR A 362 -2.92 -10.44 8.90
CA TYR A 362 -3.22 -9.44 7.88
C TYR A 362 -3.06 -8.01 8.38
N LEU A 363 -2.19 -7.22 7.74
CA LEU A 363 -1.82 -5.87 8.16
C LEU A 363 -2.23 -4.76 7.19
N TYR A 364 -3.10 -5.02 6.20
CA TYR A 364 -3.55 -3.97 5.27
C TYR A 364 -4.33 -2.85 6.00
N TYR A 365 -5.21 -3.20 6.93
CA TYR A 365 -6.03 -2.24 7.69
C TYR A 365 -5.38 -1.82 9.00
N VAL A 366 -4.15 -1.33 8.95
CA VAL A 366 -3.46 -0.79 10.14
C VAL A 366 -3.23 0.70 9.96
N GLY A 367 -3.57 1.47 11.00
CA GLY A 367 -3.32 2.92 11.07
C GLY A 367 -2.82 3.33 12.44
N ALA A 368 -2.41 4.59 12.63
CA ALA A 368 -2.05 5.12 13.93
C ALA A 368 -3.28 5.68 14.66
N ASN A 369 -4.04 6.55 14.00
CA ASN A 369 -5.15 7.30 14.60
C ASN A 369 -6.46 7.21 13.77
N ASN A 370 -6.38 7.09 12.45
CA ASN A 370 -7.51 6.99 11.52
C ASN A 370 -7.33 5.81 10.54
N GLY A 371 -8.46 5.31 10.02
CA GLY A 371 -8.46 4.34 8.92
C GLY A 371 -7.90 4.97 7.64
N TYR A 372 -7.34 4.13 6.77
CA TYR A 372 -6.75 4.55 5.47
C TYR A 372 -5.70 5.67 5.58
N GLU A 373 -4.99 5.75 6.72
CA GLU A 373 -4.05 6.83 7.04
C GLU A 373 -2.90 7.00 6.04
N TRP A 374 -2.58 5.94 5.29
CA TRP A 374 -1.59 6.00 4.22
C TRP A 374 -1.94 7.03 3.13
N GLU A 375 -3.19 7.47 3.02
CA GLU A 375 -3.62 8.56 2.14
C GLU A 375 -3.22 9.95 2.65
N SER A 376 -2.99 10.07 3.97
CA SER A 376 -2.61 11.31 4.65
C SER A 376 -1.09 11.49 4.71
N ASP A 377 -0.61 12.73 4.72
CA ASP A 377 0.81 13.07 4.79
C ASP A 377 1.45 12.72 6.14
N TYR A 378 0.66 12.71 7.21
CA TYR A 378 1.07 12.32 8.55
C TYR A 378 1.03 10.80 8.80
N GLY A 379 0.50 10.00 7.86
CA GLY A 379 0.42 8.54 8.00
C GLY A 379 1.81 7.92 8.17
N PRO A 380 2.13 7.25 9.30
CA PRO A 380 3.51 6.91 9.61
C PRO A 380 4.09 5.84 8.69
N ALA A 381 3.31 4.85 8.26
CA ALA A 381 3.78 3.84 7.31
C ALA A 381 4.20 4.46 5.97
N TRP A 382 3.50 5.50 5.50
CA TRP A 382 3.93 6.24 4.31
C TRP A 382 5.20 7.06 4.59
N ARG A 383 5.18 7.86 5.67
CA ARG A 383 6.26 8.80 6.01
C ARG A 383 7.58 8.12 6.35
N PHE A 384 7.57 6.99 7.04
CA PHE A 384 8.81 6.34 7.48
C PHE A 384 9.23 5.17 6.60
N VAL A 385 8.35 4.71 5.70
CA VAL A 385 8.64 3.54 4.84
C VAL A 385 8.24 3.79 3.40
N GLY A 386 6.95 3.99 3.12
CA GLY A 386 6.41 3.97 1.76
C GLY A 386 7.09 4.94 0.78
N GLN A 387 7.43 6.14 1.24
CA GLN A 387 8.14 7.11 0.42
C GLN A 387 9.58 6.68 0.03
N HIS A 388 10.15 5.69 0.71
CA HIS A 388 11.49 5.14 0.44
C HIS A 388 11.46 3.84 -0.37
N MET A 389 10.27 3.28 -0.66
CA MET A 389 10.10 2.06 -1.44
C MET A 389 10.21 2.33 -2.94
N HIS A 390 11.41 2.65 -3.41
CA HIS A 390 11.70 2.88 -4.81
C HIS A 390 11.76 1.58 -5.62
N TRP A 391 11.35 1.66 -6.87
CA TRP A 391 11.42 0.54 -7.82
C TRP A 391 12.86 0.09 -8.05
N THR A 392 13.04 -1.19 -8.39
CA THR A 392 14.32 -1.66 -8.90
C THR A 392 14.70 -0.95 -10.20
N PRO A 393 16.00 -0.78 -10.50
CA PRO A 393 16.44 -0.22 -11.79
C PRO A 393 15.88 -0.97 -13.00
N LYS A 394 15.68 -2.29 -12.88
CA LYS A 394 15.09 -3.12 -13.93
C LYS A 394 13.66 -2.69 -14.27
N ILE A 395 12.80 -2.53 -13.27
CA ILE A 395 11.40 -2.11 -13.50
C ILE A 395 11.37 -0.70 -14.10
N MET A 396 12.20 0.21 -13.58
CA MET A 396 12.29 1.58 -14.10
C MET A 396 12.72 1.61 -15.57
N GLN A 397 13.73 0.83 -15.95
CA GLN A 397 14.19 0.77 -17.34
C GLN A 397 13.12 0.22 -18.29
N ILE A 398 12.39 -0.81 -17.87
CA ILE A 398 11.30 -1.36 -18.69
C ILE A 398 10.16 -0.34 -18.80
N ALA A 399 9.74 0.27 -17.69
CA ALA A 399 8.69 1.28 -17.70
C ALA A 399 9.07 2.49 -18.56
N GLU A 400 10.31 2.94 -18.48
CA GLU A 400 10.85 4.00 -19.32
C GLU A 400 10.77 3.63 -20.80
N GLN A 401 11.15 2.41 -21.18
CA GLN A 401 11.02 1.94 -22.56
C GLN A 401 9.57 2.01 -23.05
N TYR A 402 8.59 1.58 -22.24
CA TYR A 402 7.18 1.63 -22.61
C TYR A 402 6.65 3.06 -22.78
N ILE A 403 7.10 3.99 -21.95
CA ILE A 403 6.76 5.41 -22.09
C ILE A 403 7.33 5.97 -23.40
N ARG A 404 8.60 5.67 -23.69
CA ARG A 404 9.28 6.14 -24.91
C ARG A 404 8.63 5.62 -26.17
N ASP A 405 8.26 4.35 -26.18
CA ASP A 405 7.58 3.73 -27.32
C ASP A 405 6.20 4.36 -27.52
N ALA A 406 5.44 4.57 -26.44
CA ALA A 406 4.13 5.22 -26.50
C ALA A 406 4.22 6.69 -26.99
N LEU A 407 5.27 7.40 -26.58
CA LEU A 407 5.51 8.81 -26.96
C LEU A 407 6.31 8.96 -28.27
N VAL A 408 6.70 7.86 -28.92
CA VAL A 408 7.50 7.83 -30.14
C VAL A 408 8.81 8.64 -30.00
N VAL A 409 9.49 8.46 -28.86
CA VAL A 409 10.76 9.13 -28.55
C VAL A 409 11.89 8.46 -29.34
N ALA A 410 12.76 9.24 -29.98
CA ALA A 410 13.82 8.68 -30.79
C ALA A 410 14.82 7.88 -29.93
N PRO A 411 15.54 6.89 -30.50
CA PRO A 411 16.59 6.18 -29.78
C PRO A 411 17.61 7.16 -29.17
N TYR A 412 18.04 6.90 -27.93
CA TYR A 412 19.05 7.68 -27.18
C TYR A 412 18.64 9.09 -26.70
N GLU A 413 17.51 9.64 -27.13
CA GLU A 413 16.98 10.86 -26.50
C GLU A 413 16.57 10.57 -25.05
N PRO A 414 16.58 11.52 -24.10
CA PRO A 414 16.01 11.28 -22.78
C PRO A 414 14.49 11.16 -22.84
N THR A 415 13.88 10.43 -21.90
CA THR A 415 12.43 10.38 -21.80
C THR A 415 11.88 11.76 -21.42
N PRO A 416 10.96 12.35 -22.19
CA PRO A 416 10.44 13.68 -21.91
C PRO A 416 9.60 13.67 -20.62
N PRO A 417 9.45 14.82 -19.95
CA PRO A 417 8.53 14.93 -18.83
C PRO A 417 7.10 14.63 -19.29
N TYR A 418 6.32 13.96 -18.44
CA TYR A 418 4.94 13.60 -18.73
C TYR A 418 4.07 13.68 -17.47
N ILE A 419 2.77 13.77 -17.68
CA ILE A 419 1.73 13.57 -16.68
C ILE A 419 1.20 12.15 -16.84
N ALA A 420 1.19 11.39 -15.76
CA ALA A 420 0.56 10.08 -15.75
C ALA A 420 -0.91 10.18 -15.35
N VAL A 421 -1.76 9.41 -16.03
CA VAL A 421 -3.17 9.29 -15.70
C VAL A 421 -3.48 7.82 -15.42
N HIS A 422 -4.14 7.56 -14.31
CA HIS A 422 -4.65 6.24 -13.97
C HIS A 422 -6.17 6.27 -13.85
N VAL A 423 -6.84 5.47 -14.68
CA VAL A 423 -8.30 5.34 -14.70
C VAL A 423 -8.71 3.91 -14.35
N ARG A 424 -9.45 3.73 -13.25
CA ARG A 424 -9.97 2.43 -12.80
C ARG A 424 -11.45 2.32 -13.13
N HIS A 425 -11.80 1.62 -14.22
CA HIS A 425 -13.19 1.38 -14.63
C HIS A 425 -13.61 -0.09 -14.49
N GLY A 426 -12.67 -1.04 -14.62
CA GLY A 426 -12.95 -2.46 -14.78
C GLY A 426 -13.80 -3.06 -13.66
N ASP A 427 -13.17 -3.48 -12.57
CA ASP A 427 -13.88 -4.10 -11.44
C ASP A 427 -14.73 -3.10 -10.63
N PHE A 428 -14.42 -1.80 -10.73
CA PHE A 428 -15.17 -0.73 -10.05
C PHE A 428 -16.59 -0.57 -10.59
N GLY A 429 -16.89 -1.09 -11.79
CA GLY A 429 -18.25 -1.06 -12.34
C GLY A 429 -19.26 -1.80 -11.45
N GLY A 430 -18.79 -2.78 -10.66
CA GLY A 430 -19.63 -3.48 -9.68
C GLY A 430 -20.02 -2.64 -8.46
N TRP A 431 -19.45 -1.45 -8.28
CA TRP A 431 -19.77 -0.51 -7.20
C TRP A 431 -20.74 0.59 -7.64
N CYS A 432 -21.16 0.57 -8.91
CA CYS A 432 -22.09 1.53 -9.46
C CYS A 432 -23.54 1.08 -9.27
N ASP A 433 -24.33 1.88 -8.54
CA ASP A 433 -25.79 1.76 -8.49
C ASP A 433 -26.49 2.45 -9.69
N LEU A 434 -25.71 3.12 -10.54
CA LEU A 434 -26.13 3.90 -11.71
C LEU A 434 -25.57 3.29 -13.01
N PRO A 435 -26.09 3.67 -14.19
CA PRO A 435 -25.45 3.33 -15.46
C PRO A 435 -23.97 3.73 -15.44
N LEU A 436 -23.07 2.87 -15.96
CA LEU A 436 -21.62 3.08 -15.86
C LEU A 436 -21.17 4.45 -16.39
N LYS A 437 -21.82 4.94 -17.47
CA LYS A 437 -21.55 6.27 -18.05
C LYS A 437 -21.90 7.44 -17.13
N GLU A 438 -22.83 7.25 -16.20
CA GLU A 438 -23.25 8.24 -15.20
C GLU A 438 -22.48 8.09 -13.88
N CYS A 439 -21.99 6.88 -13.60
CA CYS A 439 -21.21 6.55 -12.42
C CYS A 439 -19.74 7.00 -12.57
N PHE A 440 -19.10 6.67 -13.69
CA PHE A 440 -17.71 7.01 -13.94
C PHE A 440 -17.55 8.43 -14.44
N ALA A 441 -16.42 9.03 -14.06
CA ALA A 441 -16.08 10.37 -14.51
C ALA A 441 -15.87 10.39 -16.03
N PRO A 442 -16.46 11.37 -16.75
CA PRO A 442 -16.24 11.51 -18.18
C PRO A 442 -14.80 11.95 -18.47
N LEU A 443 -14.32 11.68 -19.69
CA LEU A 443 -12.99 12.13 -20.14
C LEU A 443 -12.78 13.64 -20.00
N SER A 444 -13.84 14.44 -20.13
CA SER A 444 -13.78 15.90 -19.93
C SER A 444 -13.39 16.29 -18.50
N ALA A 445 -13.85 15.55 -17.48
CA ALA A 445 -13.46 15.80 -16.09
C ALA A 445 -11.99 15.44 -15.88
N ILE A 446 -11.55 14.31 -16.44
CA ILE A 446 -10.14 13.87 -16.39
C ILE A 446 -9.24 14.91 -17.08
N ALA A 447 -9.62 15.39 -18.26
CA ALA A 447 -8.88 16.41 -19.01
C ALA A 447 -8.74 17.70 -18.20
N LYS A 448 -9.82 18.15 -17.55
CA LYS A 448 -9.75 19.31 -16.68
C LYS A 448 -8.76 19.14 -15.52
N ARG A 449 -8.71 17.96 -14.89
CA ARG A 449 -7.70 17.68 -13.85
C ARG A 449 -6.28 17.64 -14.40
N VAL A 450 -6.07 17.22 -15.64
CA VAL A 450 -4.77 17.32 -16.32
C VAL A 450 -4.38 18.78 -16.51
N ASP A 451 -5.30 19.64 -16.97
CA ASP A 451 -5.06 21.07 -17.13
C ASP A 451 -4.65 21.73 -15.79
N GLU A 452 -5.34 21.39 -14.70
CA GLU A 452 -4.98 21.87 -13.34
C GLU A 452 -3.57 21.45 -12.92
N VAL A 453 -3.15 20.22 -13.26
CA VAL A 453 -1.79 19.72 -12.99
C VAL A 453 -0.77 20.48 -13.84
N GLN A 454 -1.05 20.72 -15.13
CA GLN A 454 -0.19 21.49 -16.02
C GLN A 454 -0.03 22.94 -15.54
N GLU A 455 -1.12 23.58 -15.13
CA GLU A 455 -1.11 24.93 -14.58
C GLU A 455 -0.28 25.01 -13.29
N GLU A 456 -0.45 24.05 -12.37
CA GLU A 456 0.35 24.01 -11.13
C GLU A 456 1.85 23.84 -11.44
N LEU A 457 2.22 22.93 -12.35
CA LEU A 457 3.62 22.73 -12.75
C LEU A 457 4.23 23.97 -13.40
N TRP A 458 3.46 24.68 -14.23
CA TRP A 458 3.89 25.93 -14.83
C TRP A 458 4.06 27.06 -13.80
N THR A 459 3.06 27.25 -12.95
CA THR A 459 3.02 28.36 -11.99
C THR A 459 4.01 28.19 -10.84
N THR A 460 4.18 26.97 -10.33
CA THR A 460 5.04 26.70 -9.18
C THR A 460 6.47 26.32 -9.55
N ARG A 461 6.69 25.71 -10.72
CA ARG A 461 8.00 25.18 -11.14
C ARG A 461 8.50 25.73 -12.47
N HIS A 462 7.70 26.49 -13.21
CA HIS A 462 8.03 26.98 -14.55
C HIS A 462 8.36 25.85 -15.54
N ILE A 463 7.71 24.69 -15.38
CA ILE A 463 7.86 23.53 -16.26
C ILE A 463 6.58 23.38 -17.08
N VAL A 464 6.73 23.31 -18.40
CA VAL A 464 5.65 22.98 -19.33
C VAL A 464 5.70 21.47 -19.58
N VAL A 465 4.57 20.78 -19.35
CA VAL A 465 4.44 19.34 -19.60
C VAL A 465 3.21 19.09 -20.47
N ASP A 466 3.44 18.79 -21.74
CA ASP A 466 2.40 18.58 -22.76
C ASP A 466 2.08 17.10 -23.00
N ARG A 467 2.92 16.19 -22.52
CA ARG A 467 2.75 14.73 -22.71
C ARG A 467 1.92 14.11 -21.61
N VAL A 468 0.94 13.30 -21.99
CA VAL A 468 0.04 12.58 -21.08
C VAL A 468 0.05 11.10 -21.43
N VAL A 469 0.35 10.26 -20.43
CA VAL A 469 0.38 8.80 -20.56
C VAL A 469 -0.74 8.22 -19.69
N VAL A 470 -1.66 7.50 -20.32
CA VAL A 470 -2.85 6.94 -19.68
C VAL A 470 -2.69 5.44 -19.48
N THR A 471 -2.98 4.99 -18.26
CA THR A 471 -3.05 3.58 -17.87
C THR A 471 -4.45 3.29 -17.33
N SER A 472 -5.06 2.20 -17.77
CA SER A 472 -6.43 1.85 -17.37
C SER A 472 -6.72 0.37 -17.58
N ASP A 473 -7.64 -0.17 -16.78
CA ASP A 473 -8.25 -1.48 -17.00
C ASP A 473 -9.50 -1.44 -17.91
N GLU A 474 -9.84 -0.28 -18.47
CA GLU A 474 -10.92 -0.08 -19.44
C GLU A 474 -10.68 -0.87 -20.75
N GLN A 475 -11.75 -1.48 -21.25
CA GLN A 475 -11.75 -2.29 -22.48
C GLN A 475 -12.58 -1.67 -23.61
N ASP A 476 -13.42 -0.66 -23.34
CA ASP A 476 -14.24 -0.01 -24.35
C ASP A 476 -13.36 0.72 -25.40
N PRO A 477 -13.36 0.28 -26.68
CA PRO A 477 -12.58 0.93 -27.73
C PRO A 477 -12.99 2.39 -27.97
N ALA A 478 -14.27 2.73 -27.78
CA ALA A 478 -14.76 4.10 -27.99
C ALA A 478 -14.24 5.06 -26.91
N TRP A 479 -14.04 4.57 -25.69
CA TRP A 479 -13.41 5.35 -24.62
C TRP A 479 -11.93 5.61 -24.95
N TRP A 480 -11.21 4.58 -25.40
CA TRP A 480 -9.81 4.73 -25.83
C TRP A 480 -9.66 5.64 -27.05
N GLU A 481 -10.59 5.60 -28.01
CA GLU A 481 -10.63 6.56 -29.12
C GLU A 481 -10.70 8.00 -28.60
N GLY A 482 -11.57 8.29 -27.64
CA GLY A 482 -11.64 9.60 -26.99
C GLY A 482 -10.35 10.00 -26.26
N VAL A 483 -9.64 9.05 -25.65
CA VAL A 483 -8.31 9.30 -25.06
C VAL A 483 -7.31 9.73 -26.14
N PHE A 484 -7.31 9.06 -27.30
CA PHE A 484 -6.41 9.39 -28.40
C PHE A 484 -6.77 10.72 -29.09
N GLU A 485 -8.06 11.07 -29.17
CA GLU A 485 -8.52 12.37 -29.69
C GLU A 485 -8.00 13.55 -28.85
N LEU A 486 -7.76 13.35 -27.55
CA LEU A 486 -7.11 14.34 -26.67
C LEU A 486 -5.59 14.45 -26.88
N GLY A 487 -5.01 13.64 -27.78
CA GLY A 487 -3.57 13.58 -28.02
C GLY A 487 -2.80 12.81 -26.95
N TRP A 488 -3.49 12.07 -26.08
CA TRP A 488 -2.87 11.27 -25.03
C TRP A 488 -2.48 9.89 -25.57
N VAL A 489 -1.51 9.24 -24.92
CA VAL A 489 -1.00 7.94 -25.35
C VAL A 489 -1.22 6.88 -24.28
N ARG A 490 -1.16 5.61 -24.67
CA ARG A 490 -1.17 4.48 -23.74
C ARG A 490 0.01 3.55 -23.97
N PRO A 491 0.58 2.93 -22.92
CA PRO A 491 1.54 1.85 -23.08
C PRO A 491 0.94 0.66 -23.84
N ASP A 492 1.72 0.01 -24.71
CA ASP A 492 1.28 -1.22 -25.39
C ASP A 492 1.65 -2.47 -24.59
N HIS A 493 0.65 -3.07 -23.93
CA HIS A 493 0.82 -4.31 -23.19
C HIS A 493 0.56 -5.60 -23.97
N SER A 494 0.42 -5.53 -25.31
CA SER A 494 0.07 -6.68 -26.17
C SER A 494 1.01 -7.89 -26.01
N ARG A 495 2.29 -7.64 -25.71
CA ARG A 495 3.33 -8.68 -25.58
C ARG A 495 4.05 -8.69 -24.22
N THR A 496 3.65 -7.85 -23.27
CA THR A 496 4.37 -7.70 -22.00
C THR A 496 4.48 -9.01 -21.22
N ARG A 497 3.39 -9.78 -21.17
CA ARG A 497 3.36 -11.06 -20.44
C ARG A 497 4.32 -12.08 -21.05
N GLU A 498 4.37 -12.15 -22.38
CA GLU A 498 5.29 -13.02 -23.13
C GLU A 498 6.76 -12.61 -22.86
N LEU A 499 7.04 -11.31 -22.86
CA LEU A 499 8.41 -10.79 -22.77
C LEU A 499 8.97 -10.76 -21.35
N HIS A 500 8.13 -10.50 -20.35
CA HIS A 500 8.58 -10.19 -18.99
C HIS A 500 7.90 -11.03 -17.90
N GLY A 501 6.76 -11.68 -18.21
CA GLY A 501 5.98 -12.48 -17.27
C GLY A 501 4.68 -11.82 -16.80
N GLU A 502 3.81 -12.60 -16.17
CA GLU A 502 2.43 -12.21 -15.81
C GLU A 502 2.33 -11.01 -14.86
N TRP A 503 3.34 -10.76 -14.03
CA TRP A 503 3.36 -9.63 -13.11
C TRP A 503 3.68 -8.30 -13.80
N TYR A 504 4.42 -8.33 -14.91
CA TYR A 504 5.02 -7.10 -15.42
C TYR A 504 4.05 -6.08 -16.00
N PRO A 505 2.87 -6.42 -16.56
CA PRO A 505 1.90 -5.39 -16.97
C PRO A 505 1.56 -4.42 -15.82
N ILE A 506 1.18 -4.94 -14.65
CA ILE A 506 0.81 -4.10 -13.50
C ILE A 506 2.03 -3.39 -12.89
N LEU A 507 3.20 -4.02 -12.88
CA LEU A 507 4.43 -3.38 -12.36
C LEU A 507 4.89 -2.22 -13.24
N ILE A 508 4.83 -2.40 -14.56
CA ILE A 508 5.18 -1.36 -15.52
C ILE A 508 4.21 -0.20 -15.38
N ASP A 509 2.90 -0.45 -15.41
CA ASP A 509 1.89 0.59 -15.23
C ASP A 509 2.10 1.35 -13.91
N ALA A 510 2.31 0.65 -12.80
CA ALA A 510 2.56 1.30 -11.50
C ALA A 510 3.83 2.15 -11.49
N ALA A 511 4.88 1.72 -12.19
CA ALA A 511 6.12 2.47 -12.33
C ALA A 511 5.90 3.73 -13.19
N ILE A 512 5.22 3.61 -14.34
CA ILE A 512 4.81 4.74 -15.19
C ILE A 512 3.99 5.74 -14.39
N GLN A 513 2.98 5.27 -13.66
CA GLN A 513 2.10 6.12 -12.85
C GLN A 513 2.87 6.91 -11.78
N SER A 514 3.91 6.32 -11.20
CA SER A 514 4.75 6.97 -10.17
C SER A 514 5.88 7.83 -10.73
N GLY A 515 6.22 7.70 -12.02
CA GLY A 515 7.38 8.33 -12.65
C GLY A 515 7.07 9.70 -13.28
N GLY A 516 5.79 10.06 -13.42
CA GLY A 516 5.38 11.34 -14.00
C GLY A 516 5.79 12.55 -13.15
N LEU A 517 5.95 13.72 -13.80
CA LEU A 517 6.07 15.01 -13.10
C LEU A 517 4.73 15.52 -12.59
N GLY A 518 3.63 14.97 -13.09
CA GLY A 518 2.30 15.16 -12.54
C GLY A 518 1.49 13.88 -12.60
N PHE A 519 0.40 13.83 -11.83
CA PHE A 519 -0.46 12.65 -11.76
C PHE A 519 -1.94 12.99 -11.61
N VAL A 520 -2.80 12.28 -12.34
CA VAL A 520 -4.25 12.28 -12.16
C VAL A 520 -4.72 10.85 -11.94
N GLY A 521 -5.39 10.58 -10.83
CA GLY A 521 -5.87 9.23 -10.51
C GLY A 521 -7.36 9.15 -10.19
N THR A 522 -7.93 7.95 -10.27
CA THR A 522 -9.29 7.65 -9.79
C THR A 522 -9.39 7.61 -8.25
N ASP A 523 -10.41 8.27 -7.69
CA ASP A 523 -10.75 8.20 -6.26
C ASP A 523 -10.96 6.76 -5.76
N ARG A 524 -10.58 6.49 -4.50
CA ARG A 524 -10.66 5.16 -3.83
C ARG A 524 -9.86 4.01 -4.46
N SER A 525 -9.12 4.25 -5.53
CA SER A 525 -8.19 3.25 -6.06
C SER A 525 -6.88 3.28 -5.30
N THR A 526 -6.51 2.18 -4.64
CA THR A 526 -5.22 2.08 -3.94
C THR A 526 -4.03 2.25 -4.88
N VAL A 527 -4.18 1.83 -6.15
CA VAL A 527 -3.21 2.07 -7.23
C VAL A 527 -3.01 3.57 -7.42
N SER A 528 -4.09 4.34 -7.61
CA SER A 528 -4.04 5.80 -7.74
C SER A 528 -3.44 6.47 -6.51
N VAL A 529 -3.83 6.03 -5.31
CA VAL A 529 -3.31 6.59 -4.05
C VAL A 529 -1.80 6.44 -3.98
N MET A 530 -1.27 5.25 -4.27
CA MET A 530 0.17 4.99 -4.22
C MET A 530 0.93 5.77 -5.30
N ALA A 531 0.42 5.81 -6.53
CA ALA A 531 1.03 6.58 -7.60
C ALA A 531 1.10 8.07 -7.26
N ARG A 532 -0.02 8.66 -6.82
CA ARG A 532 -0.11 10.05 -6.35
C ARG A 532 0.94 10.37 -5.29
N LYS A 533 1.03 9.51 -4.27
CA LYS A 533 1.96 9.67 -3.16
C LYS A 533 3.41 9.65 -3.61
N ARG A 534 3.76 8.73 -4.51
CA ARG A 534 5.10 8.63 -5.10
C ARG A 534 5.43 9.83 -5.97
N VAL A 535 4.54 10.28 -6.84
CA VAL A 535 4.79 11.49 -7.66
C VAL A 535 5.04 12.72 -6.79
N ALA A 536 4.24 12.91 -5.74
CA ALA A 536 4.43 14.01 -4.80
C ALA A 536 5.78 13.90 -4.05
N ALA A 537 6.11 12.74 -3.49
CA ALA A 537 7.30 12.57 -2.65
C ALA A 537 8.61 12.43 -3.44
N TRP A 538 8.60 11.72 -4.56
CA TRP A 538 9.80 11.40 -5.34
C TRP A 538 10.14 12.51 -6.33
N ASN A 539 9.12 13.12 -6.94
CA ASN A 539 9.33 14.06 -8.04
C ASN A 539 8.97 15.50 -7.63
N GLY A 540 8.33 15.71 -6.47
CA GLY A 540 7.72 17.00 -6.13
C GLY A 540 6.65 17.39 -7.16
N GLY A 541 5.92 16.40 -7.68
CA GLY A 541 4.98 16.58 -8.77
C GLY A 541 3.60 17.03 -8.31
N ALA A 542 2.89 17.75 -9.19
CA ALA A 542 1.51 18.18 -8.97
C ALA A 542 0.55 17.00 -9.15
N VAL A 543 -0.44 16.88 -8.27
CA VAL A 543 -1.33 15.72 -8.29
C VAL A 543 -2.80 16.06 -8.11
N ARG A 544 -3.68 15.33 -8.79
CA ARG A 544 -5.14 15.42 -8.66
C ARG A 544 -5.79 14.05 -8.59
N THR A 545 -7.01 14.04 -8.07
CA THR A 545 -7.87 12.87 -8.03
C THR A 545 -9.21 13.24 -8.64
N VAL A 546 -9.73 12.34 -9.46
CA VAL A 546 -11.03 12.47 -10.11
C VAL A 546 -12.06 11.73 -9.27
N LEU A 547 -13.09 12.43 -8.83
CA LEU A 547 -14.22 11.87 -8.09
C LEU A 547 -15.21 11.17 -9.04
N TRP A 548 -15.89 10.14 -8.52
CA TRP A 548 -16.85 9.33 -9.28
C TRP A 548 -17.91 8.72 -8.36
N GLY A 549 -18.88 8.02 -8.92
CA GLY A 549 -19.97 7.33 -8.23
C GLY A 549 -21.33 8.00 -8.38
N SER A 550 -21.37 9.22 -8.91
CA SER A 550 -22.61 9.94 -9.23
C SER A 550 -22.38 10.99 -10.32
N PRO A 551 -23.44 11.39 -11.07
CA PRO A 551 -23.38 12.50 -12.00
C PRO A 551 -22.84 13.76 -11.33
N GLY A 552 -21.88 14.41 -11.96
CA GLY A 552 -21.26 15.64 -11.45
C GLY A 552 -20.44 15.46 -10.18
N ALA A 553 -20.04 14.24 -9.82
CA ALA A 553 -19.21 14.00 -8.63
C ALA A 553 -17.90 14.80 -8.63
N ASP A 554 -17.36 15.08 -9.82
CA ASP A 554 -16.13 15.86 -10.01
C ASP A 554 -16.39 17.28 -10.55
N ASP A 555 -17.64 17.76 -10.57
CA ASP A 555 -17.95 19.14 -10.99
C ASP A 555 -17.38 20.13 -9.96
N HIS A 556 -16.68 21.15 -10.45
CA HIS A 556 -15.93 22.13 -9.64
C HIS A 556 -16.21 23.57 -10.08
#